data_AF-A0A150SG74-F1
#
_entry.id   AF-A0A150SG74-F1
#
_cell.length_a   1.000
_cell.length_b   1.000
_cell.length_c   1.000
_cell.angle_alpha   90.00
_cell.angle_beta   90.00
_cell.angle_gamma   90.00
#
_symmetry.space_group_name_H-M   'P 1'
#
loop_
_entity.id
_entity.type
_entity.pdbx_description
1 polymer ?
#
loop_
_entity_poly.entity_id
_entity_poly.type
_entity_poly.pdbx_seq_one_letter_code
_entity_poly.pdbx_strand_id
1 'polypeptide(L)' 'MAEPLEAPAEERDDSPYDENGVDRSLVRWMLSLSPTERLAQVQSSIDLIMSVREPSDGAR' A
#
# COMPACT_ATOMS: atom_id res chain seq x y z
N MET A 1 42.58 15.33 13.52
CA MET A 1 41.11 15.39 13.36
C MET A 1 40.74 14.13 12.60
N ALA A 2 40.03 13.19 13.22
CA ALA A 2 39.58 11.99 12.51
C ALA A 2 38.37 12.38 11.66
N GLU A 3 38.43 12.13 10.35
CA GLU A 3 37.28 12.29 9.46
C GLU A 3 36.16 11.33 9.91
N PRO A 4 34.88 11.76 9.91
CA PRO A 4 33.79 10.87 10.24
C PRO A 4 33.70 9.81 9.15
N LEU A 5 33.73 8.53 9.54
CA LEU A 5 33.44 7.41 8.66
C LEU A 5 32.02 7.60 8.12
N GLU A 6 31.88 8.02 6.87
CA GLU A 6 30.61 7.90 6.16
C GLU A 6 30.18 6.44 6.25
N ALA A 7 29.06 6.19 6.93
CA ALA A 7 28.44 4.88 6.90
C ALA A 7 28.24 4.49 5.43
N PRO A 8 28.47 3.23 5.04
CA PRO A 8 28.22 2.81 3.68
C PRO A 8 26.79 3.22 3.33
N ALA A 9 26.63 3.90 2.19
CA ALA A 9 25.32 4.23 1.68
C ALA A 9 24.56 2.91 1.57
N GLU A 10 23.66 2.64 2.53
CA GLU A 10 22.75 1.51 2.43
C GLU A 10 22.08 1.68 1.07
N GLU A 11 22.26 0.70 0.17
CA GLU A 11 21.53 0.64 -1.08
C GLU A 11 20.05 0.72 -0.71
N ARG A 12 19.48 1.92 -0.81
CA ARG A 12 18.07 2.12 -0.65
C ARG A 12 17.47 1.41 -1.84
N ASP A 13 16.86 0.27 -1.57
CA ASP A 13 16.00 -0.42 -2.51
C ASP A 13 14.88 0.55 -2.90
N ASP A 14 15.14 1.34 -3.94
CA ASP A 14 14.22 2.33 -4.50
C ASP A 14 13.04 1.65 -5.21
N SER A 15 12.97 0.30 -5.21
CA SER A 15 11.82 -0.44 -5.68
C SER A 15 10.56 -0.04 -4.89
N PRO A 16 9.46 0.28 -5.59
CA PRO A 16 8.18 0.51 -4.92
C PRO A 16 7.65 -0.76 -4.24
N TYR A 17 8.16 -1.94 -4.61
CA TYR A 17 7.77 -3.24 -4.05
C TYR A 17 8.89 -3.88 -3.24
N ASP A 18 8.55 -4.55 -2.14
CA ASP A 18 9.49 -5.36 -1.38
C ASP A 18 9.75 -6.74 -2.00
N GLU A 19 10.61 -7.54 -1.34
CA GLU A 19 10.94 -8.91 -1.75
C GLU A 19 9.73 -9.86 -1.83
N ASN A 20 8.62 -9.49 -1.18
CA ASN A 20 7.35 -10.24 -1.20
C ASN A 20 6.34 -9.65 -2.19
N GLY A 21 6.71 -8.61 -2.94
CA GLY A 21 5.81 -7.90 -3.87
C GLY A 21 4.85 -6.93 -3.20
N VAL A 22 5.08 -6.55 -1.93
CA VAL A 22 4.24 -5.58 -1.22
C VAL A 22 4.57 -4.16 -1.68
N ASP A 23 3.56 -3.44 -2.12
CA ASP A 23 3.69 -2.01 -2.47
C ASP A 23 3.93 -1.16 -1.21
N ARG A 24 5.18 -0.71 -1.04
CA ARG A 24 5.61 0.13 0.09
C ARG A 24 4.96 1.51 0.08
N SER A 25 4.56 2.01 -1.09
CA SER A 25 3.88 3.30 -1.23
C SER A 25 2.44 3.19 -0.73
N LEU A 26 1.75 2.09 -1.06
CA LEU A 26 0.43 1.77 -0.52
C LEU A 26 0.45 1.60 1.00
N VAL A 27 1.45 0.87 1.53
CA VAL A 27 1.60 0.69 2.98
C VAL A 27 1.82 2.04 3.68
N ARG A 28 2.75 2.87 3.18
CA ARG A 28 3.00 4.21 3.74
C ARG A 28 1.75 5.08 3.70
N TRP A 29 0.99 5.03 2.61
CA TRP A 29 -0.26 5.76 2.50
C TRP A 29 -1.31 5.27 3.51
N MET A 30 -1.53 3.96 3.64
CA MET A 30 -2.46 3.40 4.63
C MET A 30 -2.06 3.76 6.07
N LEU A 31 -0.76 3.82 6.36
CA LEU A 31 -0.24 4.23 7.67
C LEU A 31 -0.39 5.73 7.94
N SER A 32 -0.52 6.56 6.91
CA SER A 32 -0.81 8.00 7.05
C SER A 32 -2.26 8.30 7.46
N LEU A 33 -3.18 7.34 7.25
CA LEU A 33 -4.57 7.43 7.64
C LEU A 33 -4.76 7.13 9.14
N SER A 34 -5.73 7.78 9.77
CA SER A 34 -6.23 7.38 11.09
C SER A 34 -6.84 5.96 11.05
N PRO A 35 -7.00 5.28 12.19
CA PRO A 35 -7.60 3.95 12.22
C PRO A 35 -8.98 3.87 11.57
N THR A 36 -9.81 4.90 11.76
CA THR A 36 -11.17 4.97 11.17
C THR A 36 -11.13 5.16 9.67
N GLU A 37 -10.28 6.06 9.17
CA GLU A 37 -10.11 6.30 7.73
C GLU A 37 -9.56 5.07 7.02
N ARG A 38 -8.58 4.41 7.64
CA ARG A 38 -8.02 3.16 7.12
C ARG A 38 -9.09 2.09 6.97
N LEU A 39 -9.96 1.94 7.96
CA LEU A 39 -11.07 0.98 7.91
C LEU A 39 -12.08 1.34 6.82
N ALA A 40 -12.46 2.62 6.72
CA ALA A 40 -13.38 3.11 5.69
C ALA A 40 -12.83 2.87 4.28
N GLN A 41 -11.53 3.09 4.08
CA GLN A 41 -10.88 2.86 2.79
C GLN A 41 -10.88 1.37 2.39
N VAL A 42 -10.59 0.47 3.34
CA VAL A 42 -10.65 -0.98 3.09
C VAL A 42 -12.07 -1.41 2.76
N GLN A 43 -13.06 -0.91 3.51
CA GLN A 43 -14.47 -1.22 3.27
C GLN A 43 -14.90 -0.74 1.86
N SER A 44 -14.54 0.47 1.47
CA SER A 44 -14.84 0.99 0.12
C SER A 44 -14.25 0.12 -0.99
N SER A 45 -13.03 -0.40 -0.81
CA SER A 45 -12.41 -1.33 -1.77
C SER A 45 -13.17 -2.66 -1.85
N ILE A 46 -13.64 -3.19 -0.71
CA ILE A 46 -14.46 -4.41 -0.67
C ILE A 46 -15.79 -4.18 -1.39
N ASP A 47 -16.47 -3.07 -1.09
CA ASP A 47 -17.75 -2.72 -1.69
C ASP A 47 -17.63 -2.58 -3.21
N LEU A 48 -16.55 -1.95 -3.69
CA LEU A 48 -16.23 -1.85 -5.11
C LEU A 48 -16.09 -3.24 -5.75
N ILE A 49 -15.29 -4.13 -5.16
CA ILE A 49 -15.10 -5.49 -5.67
C ILE A 49 -16.43 -6.26 -5.69
N MET A 50 -17.24 -6.12 -4.63
CA MET A 50 -18.54 -6.77 -4.56
C MET A 50 -19.53 -6.23 -5.60
N SER A 51 -19.52 -4.93 -5.88
CA SER A 51 -20.37 -4.31 -6.91
C SER A 51 -20.06 -4.82 -8.33
N VAL A 52 -18.81 -5.21 -8.59
CA VAL A 52 -18.41 -5.83 -9.85
C VAL A 52 -18.74 -7.32 -9.87
N ARG A 53 -18.86 -7.95 -8.68
CA ARG A 53 -19.11 -9.38 -8.53
C ARG A 53 -20.59 -9.75 -8.63
N GLU A 54 -21.52 -8.83 -8.43
CA GLU A 54 -22.91 -9.10 -8.80
C GLU A 54 -22.96 -9.48 -10.28
N PRO A 55 -23.38 -10.70 -10.64
CA PRO A 55 -23.73 -10.95 -12.02
C PRO A 55 -24.78 -9.90 -12.37
N SER A 56 -24.74 -9.41 -13.61
CA SER A 56 -25.88 -8.71 -14.21
C SER A 56 -27.05 -9.68 -14.34
N ASP A 57 -27.57 -10.20 -13.23
CA ASP A 57 -28.70 -11.11 -13.14
C ASP A 57 -29.97 -10.28 -13.29
N GLY A 58 -30.24 -9.93 -14.55
CA GLY A 58 -31.30 -9.00 -14.93
C GLY A 58 -31.22 -8.52 -16.38
N ALA A 59 -30.20 -8.90 -17.16
CA ALA A 59 -30.17 -8.69 -18.61
C ALA A 59 -30.42 -10.01 -19.36
N ARG A 60 -31.69 -10.43 -19.34
CA ARG A 60 -32.38 -11.53 -20.07
C ARG A 60 -32.39 -12.92 -19.43
#